data_AF-A0A1S3P808-F1
#
_entry.id   AF-A0A1S3P808-F1
#
_cell.length_a   1.000
_cell.length_b   1.000
_cell.length_c   1.000
_cell.angle_alpha   90.00
_cell.angle_beta   90.00
_cell.angle_gamma   90.00
#
_symmetry.space_group_name_H-M   'P 1'
#
loop_
_entity.id
_entity.type
_entity.pdbx_description
1 polymer ?
#
loop_
_entity_poly.entity_id
_entity_poly.type
_entity_poly.pdbx_seq_one_letter_code
_entity_poly.pdbx_strand_id
1 'polypeptide(L)'
;MYEAEEGVDKAEKGVYEAEKGVDEEGVDEAEEGVYEAGEGVNEAQKGVYEAEEGVNEAEEGVDEEGVDEAEEGVGKAEEGVYEAEEGLDEAEEGVYEAEEGVYEAEEGVDEAEEGVDEAEEGVDEAEEGVYEAGVGVCKYISHQ
;
A
#
# COMPACT_ATOMS: atom_id res chain seq x y z
N MET A 1 21.89 32.77 0.34
CA MET A 1 21.00 33.28 -0.71
C MET A 1 21.03 32.29 -1.86
N TYR A 2 21.76 32.47 -2.97
CA TYR A 2 21.75 31.49 -4.08
C TYR A 2 21.93 30.01 -3.71
N GLU A 3 22.92 29.66 -2.88
CA GLU A 3 23.13 28.26 -2.46
C GLU A 3 22.04 27.72 -1.51
N ALA A 4 21.32 28.62 -0.82
CA ALA A 4 20.23 28.26 0.08
C ALA A 4 18.91 28.09 -0.68
N GLU A 5 18.60 29.00 -1.61
CA GLU A 5 17.48 28.86 -2.55
C GLU A 5 17.61 27.59 -3.40
N GLU A 6 18.80 27.30 -3.94
CA GLU A 6 19.05 26.06 -4.69
C GLU A 6 18.93 24.80 -3.80
N GLY A 7 19.03 24.95 -2.48
CA GLY A 7 18.79 23.90 -1.50
C GLY A 7 17.30 23.62 -1.32
N VAL A 8 16.49 24.69 -1.14
CA VAL A 8 15.02 24.63 -1.06
C VAL A 8 14.44 24.02 -2.34
N ASP A 9 14.83 24.53 -3.53
CA ASP A 9 14.35 24.01 -4.82
C ASP A 9 14.60 22.49 -4.99
N LYS A 10 15.71 21.98 -4.45
CA LYS A 10 16.04 20.55 -4.48
C LYS A 10 15.21 19.75 -3.49
N ALA A 11 14.92 20.32 -2.32
CA ALA A 11 14.09 19.70 -1.30
C ALA A 11 12.64 19.61 -1.78
N GLU A 12 12.07 20.69 -2.32
CA GLU A 12 10.75 20.70 -2.97
C GLU A 12 10.64 19.63 -4.06
N LYS A 13 11.66 19.54 -4.92
CA LYS A 13 11.70 18.50 -5.96
C LYS A 13 11.74 17.09 -5.37
N GLY A 14 12.42 16.92 -4.23
CA GLY A 14 12.48 15.67 -3.49
C GLY A 14 11.12 15.29 -2.92
N VAL A 15 10.42 16.24 -2.28
CA VAL A 15 9.05 16.08 -1.78
C VAL A 15 8.11 15.69 -2.93
N TYR A 16 8.13 16.42 -4.04
CA TYR A 16 7.29 16.12 -5.21
C TYR A 16 7.55 14.72 -5.80
N GLU A 17 8.80 14.26 -5.81
CA GLU A 17 9.14 12.91 -6.25
C GLU A 17 8.70 11.85 -5.21
N ALA A 18 8.72 12.17 -3.92
CA ALA A 18 8.24 11.32 -2.84
C ALA A 18 6.72 11.19 -2.83
N GLU A 19 5.97 12.30 -2.95
CA GLU A 19 4.51 12.31 -3.12
C GLU A 19 4.06 11.41 -4.28
N LYS A 20 4.81 11.44 -5.39
CA LYS A 20 4.54 10.57 -6.53
C LYS A 20 4.87 9.10 -6.29
N GLY A 21 5.73 8.81 -5.32
CA GLY A 21 6.16 7.46 -4.97
C GLY A 21 5.30 6.82 -3.89
N VAL A 22 4.51 7.61 -3.15
CA VAL A 22 3.40 7.10 -2.33
C VAL A 22 2.32 6.66 -3.32
N ASP A 23 2.28 5.36 -3.60
CA ASP A 23 1.39 4.80 -4.61
C ASP A 23 0.50 3.73 -4.00
N GLU A 24 -0.82 3.91 -4.16
CA GLU A 24 -1.85 2.94 -3.78
C GLU A 24 -1.87 1.74 -4.73
N GLU A 25 -1.17 1.78 -5.88
CA GLU A 25 -1.12 0.69 -6.87
C GLU A 25 -0.75 -0.67 -6.25
N GLY A 26 0.15 -0.71 -5.27
CA GLY A 26 0.53 -1.96 -4.60
C GLY A 26 -0.56 -2.52 -3.67
N VAL A 27 -1.36 -1.64 -3.06
CA VAL A 27 -2.52 -2.02 -2.23
C VAL A 27 -3.64 -2.50 -3.14
N ASP A 28 -3.92 -1.78 -4.23
CA ASP A 28 -4.93 -2.13 -5.23
C ASP A 28 -4.66 -3.51 -5.88
N GLU A 29 -3.41 -3.79 -6.27
CA GLU A 29 -3.02 -5.10 -6.82
C GLU A 29 -3.21 -6.23 -5.80
N ALA A 30 -2.90 -5.97 -4.52
CA ALA A 30 -3.09 -6.96 -3.46
C ALA A 30 -4.57 -7.21 -3.15
N GLU A 31 -5.40 -6.16 -3.11
CA GLU A 31 -6.86 -6.27 -2.99
C GLU A 31 -7.45 -7.09 -4.14
N GLU A 32 -7.04 -6.83 -5.39
CA GLU A 32 -7.48 -7.62 -6.55
C GLU A 32 -7.14 -9.11 -6.37
N GLY A 33 -5.93 -9.41 -5.86
CA GLY A 33 -5.52 -10.76 -5.50
C GLY A 33 -6.43 -11.42 -4.45
N VAL A 34 -6.83 -10.70 -3.40
CA VAL A 34 -7.78 -11.18 -2.37
C VAL A 34 -9.14 -11.49 -3.00
N TYR A 35 -9.64 -10.62 -3.89
CA TYR A 35 -10.91 -10.87 -4.60
C TYR A 35 -10.84 -12.11 -5.49
N GLU A 36 -9.77 -12.30 -6.26
CA GLU A 36 -9.58 -13.48 -7.11
C GLU A 36 -9.50 -14.78 -6.28
N ALA A 37 -8.78 -14.75 -5.15
CA ALA A 37 -8.70 -15.89 -4.23
C ALA A 37 -10.09 -16.23 -3.65
N GLY A 38 -10.87 -15.22 -3.26
CA GLY A 38 -12.24 -15.40 -2.77
C GLY A 38 -13.18 -16.02 -3.80
N GLU A 39 -13.05 -15.69 -5.08
CA GLU A 39 -13.78 -16.36 -6.16
C GLU A 39 -13.36 -17.84 -6.29
N GLY A 40 -12.07 -18.14 -6.16
CA GLY A 40 -11.54 -19.51 -6.13
C GLY A 40 -12.13 -20.38 -5.01
N VAL A 41 -12.23 -19.84 -3.78
CA VAL A 41 -12.89 -20.49 -2.64
C VAL A 41 -14.35 -20.81 -2.96
N ASN A 42 -15.08 -19.85 -3.53
CA ASN A 42 -16.50 -20.05 -3.90
C ASN A 42 -16.68 -21.15 -4.97
N GLU A 43 -15.77 -21.26 -5.93
CA GLU A 43 -15.80 -22.35 -6.93
C GLU A 43 -15.49 -23.71 -6.28
N ALA A 44 -14.49 -23.79 -5.41
CA ALA A 44 -14.16 -25.03 -4.70
C ALA A 44 -15.33 -25.51 -3.82
N GLN A 45 -15.99 -24.61 -3.09
CA GLN A 45 -17.19 -24.93 -2.31
C GLN A 45 -18.33 -25.48 -3.17
N LYS A 46 -18.56 -24.94 -4.37
CA LYS A 46 -19.55 -25.52 -5.31
C LYS A 46 -19.17 -26.95 -5.70
N GLY A 47 -17.89 -27.21 -5.94
CA GLY A 47 -17.38 -28.56 -6.21
C GLY A 47 -17.64 -29.53 -5.05
N VAL A 48 -17.46 -29.09 -3.80
CA VAL A 48 -17.83 -29.88 -2.61
C VAL A 48 -19.32 -30.25 -2.63
N TYR A 49 -20.20 -29.25 -2.82
CA TYR A 49 -21.65 -29.50 -2.84
C TYR A 49 -22.08 -30.47 -3.96
N GLU A 50 -21.52 -30.34 -5.17
CA GLU A 50 -21.81 -31.26 -6.27
C GLU A 50 -21.34 -32.69 -5.97
N ALA A 51 -20.18 -32.85 -5.33
CA ALA A 51 -19.67 -34.16 -4.93
C ALA A 51 -20.52 -34.78 -3.82
N GLU A 52 -20.98 -34.01 -2.83
CA GLU A 52 -21.91 -34.46 -1.80
C GLU A 52 -23.26 -34.92 -2.39
N GLU A 53 -23.80 -34.21 -3.39
CA GLU A 53 -25.00 -34.67 -4.11
C GLU A 53 -24.75 -36.01 -4.81
N GLY A 54 -23.57 -36.18 -5.43
CA GLY A 54 -23.14 -37.43 -6.04
C GLY A 54 -23.05 -38.60 -5.04
N VAL A 55 -22.50 -38.38 -3.85
CA VAL A 55 -22.48 -39.36 -2.75
C VAL A 55 -23.91 -39.77 -2.39
N ASN A 56 -24.81 -38.80 -2.17
CA ASN A 56 -26.20 -39.10 -1.81
C ASN A 56 -26.93 -39.91 -2.90
N GLU A 57 -26.74 -39.59 -4.19
CA GLU A 57 -27.32 -40.35 -5.30
C GLU A 57 -26.75 -41.78 -5.37
N ALA A 58 -25.45 -41.96 -5.16
CA ALA A 58 -24.79 -43.27 -5.18
C ALA A 58 -25.25 -44.16 -3.99
N GLU A 59 -25.42 -43.57 -2.80
CA GLU A 59 -25.98 -44.24 -1.63
C GLU A 59 -27.43 -44.73 -1.88
N GLU A 60 -28.26 -43.92 -2.55
CA GLU A 60 -29.62 -44.33 -2.94
C GLU A 60 -29.62 -45.47 -3.98
N GLY A 61 -28.55 -45.59 -4.79
CA GLY A 61 -28.38 -46.59 -5.86
C GLY A 61 -27.72 -47.92 -5.44
N VAL A 62 -27.06 -47.98 -4.28
CA VAL A 62 -26.23 -49.12 -3.78
C VAL A 62 -25.09 -49.49 -4.75
N ASP A 63 -24.23 -48.52 -5.05
CA ASP A 63 -22.93 -48.75 -5.69
C ASP A 63 -21.79 -48.31 -4.74
N GLU A 64 -21.29 -49.24 -3.92
CA GLU A 64 -20.27 -48.95 -2.90
C GLU A 64 -18.98 -48.36 -3.50
N GLU A 65 -18.59 -48.75 -4.72
CA GLU A 65 -17.40 -48.18 -5.39
C GLU A 65 -17.63 -46.71 -5.80
N GLY A 66 -18.86 -46.35 -6.19
CA GLY A 66 -19.22 -44.96 -6.51
C GLY A 66 -19.27 -44.05 -5.28
N VAL A 67 -19.65 -44.58 -4.12
CA VAL A 67 -19.61 -43.86 -2.84
C VAL A 67 -18.17 -43.58 -2.42
N ASP A 68 -17.30 -44.60 -2.44
CA ASP A 68 -15.89 -44.44 -2.06
C ASP A 68 -15.16 -43.39 -2.95
N GLU A 69 -15.38 -43.41 -4.28
CA GLU A 69 -14.79 -42.42 -5.19
C GLU A 69 -15.31 -41.01 -4.94
N ALA A 70 -16.61 -40.86 -4.64
CA ALA A 70 -17.22 -39.57 -4.37
C ALA A 70 -16.78 -39.00 -3.01
N GLU A 71 -16.65 -39.82 -1.96
CA GLU A 71 -16.06 -39.42 -0.68
C GLU A 71 -14.61 -38.94 -0.83
N GLU A 72 -13.79 -39.64 -1.64
CA GLU A 72 -12.43 -39.18 -1.94
C GLU A 72 -12.44 -37.84 -2.69
N GLY A 73 -13.42 -37.63 -3.57
CA GLY A 73 -13.66 -36.36 -4.26
C GLY A 73 -13.98 -35.21 -3.30
N VAL A 74 -14.91 -35.43 -2.36
CA VAL A 74 -15.27 -34.47 -1.30
C VAL A 74 -14.03 -34.12 -0.47
N GLY A 75 -13.27 -35.12 0.00
CA GLY A 75 -12.09 -34.88 0.82
C GLY A 75 -11.01 -34.03 0.12
N LYS A 76 -10.79 -34.25 -1.19
CA LYS A 76 -9.86 -33.43 -1.98
C LYS A 76 -10.37 -32.00 -2.18
N ALA A 77 -11.68 -31.84 -2.37
CA ALA A 77 -12.28 -30.53 -2.54
C ALA A 77 -12.26 -29.73 -1.22
N GLU A 78 -12.51 -30.37 -0.07
CA GLU A 78 -12.33 -29.76 1.25
C GLU A 78 -10.87 -29.34 1.49
N GLU A 79 -9.89 -30.19 1.17
CA GLU A 79 -8.46 -29.84 1.25
C GLU A 79 -8.14 -28.61 0.40
N GLY A 80 -8.65 -28.55 -0.83
CA GLY A 80 -8.51 -27.38 -1.71
C GLY A 80 -9.17 -26.11 -1.18
N VAL A 81 -10.31 -26.22 -0.47
CA VAL A 81 -10.94 -25.07 0.21
C VAL A 81 -10.04 -24.56 1.34
N TYR A 82 -9.51 -25.47 2.18
CA TYR A 82 -8.61 -25.06 3.27
C TYR A 82 -7.34 -24.38 2.75
N GLU A 83 -6.69 -24.91 1.71
CA GLU A 83 -5.52 -24.27 1.12
C GLU A 83 -5.84 -22.88 0.55
N ALA A 84 -7.02 -22.70 -0.04
CA ALA A 84 -7.45 -21.41 -0.57
C ALA A 84 -7.81 -20.40 0.55
N GLU A 85 -8.40 -20.86 1.65
CA GLU A 85 -8.63 -20.03 2.85
C GLU A 85 -7.31 -19.58 3.48
N GLU A 86 -6.32 -20.47 3.62
CA GLU A 86 -4.98 -20.08 4.11
C GLU A 86 -4.32 -19.04 3.18
N GLY A 87 -4.43 -19.21 1.85
CA GLY A 87 -3.93 -18.25 0.89
C GLY A 87 -4.66 -16.89 0.93
N LEU A 88 -5.95 -16.88 1.26
CA LEU A 88 -6.73 -15.65 1.46
C LEU A 88 -6.24 -14.90 2.71
N ASP A 89 -6.06 -15.60 3.83
CA ASP A 89 -5.56 -15.01 5.07
C ASP A 89 -4.17 -14.38 4.87
N GLU A 90 -3.25 -15.08 4.18
CA GLU A 90 -1.92 -14.54 3.83
C GLU A 90 -2.00 -13.30 2.93
N ALA A 91 -2.94 -13.27 1.98
CA ALA A 91 -3.14 -12.12 1.10
C ALA A 91 -3.73 -10.93 1.85
N GLU A 92 -4.69 -11.14 2.76
CA GLU A 92 -5.24 -10.09 3.62
C GLU A 92 -4.16 -9.50 4.54
N GLU A 93 -3.30 -10.33 5.14
CA GLU A 93 -2.14 -9.84 5.91
C GLU A 93 -1.21 -8.98 5.04
N GLY A 94 -0.95 -9.39 3.80
CA GLY A 94 -0.15 -8.61 2.84
C GLY A 94 -0.77 -7.25 2.49
N VAL A 95 -2.11 -7.16 2.35
CA VAL A 95 -2.82 -5.90 2.14
C VAL A 95 -2.63 -4.98 3.34
N TYR A 96 -2.80 -5.48 4.56
CA TYR A 96 -2.61 -4.67 5.77
C TYR A 96 -1.18 -4.13 5.90
N GLU A 97 -0.17 -4.94 5.62
CA GLU A 97 1.24 -4.49 5.63
C GLU A 97 1.50 -3.42 4.57
N ALA A 98 0.90 -3.55 3.38
CA ALA A 98 1.01 -2.55 2.32
C ALA A 98 0.34 -1.23 2.70
N GLU A 99 -0.86 -1.27 3.28
CA GLU A 99 -1.54 -0.07 3.80
C GLU A 99 -0.72 0.64 4.88
N GLU A 100 -0.17 -0.10 5.85
CA GLU A 100 0.72 0.48 6.88
C GLU A 100 1.94 1.16 6.24
N GLY A 101 2.56 0.53 5.23
CA GLY A 101 3.67 1.12 4.48
C GLY A 101 3.31 2.40 3.73
N VAL A 102 2.09 2.49 3.17
CA VAL A 102 1.58 3.72 2.55
C VAL A 102 1.43 4.83 3.58
N TYR A 103 0.80 4.54 4.73
CA TYR A 103 0.65 5.53 5.81
C TYR A 103 2.00 6.04 6.33
N GLU A 104 2.99 5.17 6.53
CA GLU A 104 4.34 5.59 6.95
C GLU A 104 5.01 6.49 5.89
N ALA A 105 4.77 6.22 4.60
CA ALA A 105 5.31 7.04 3.52
C ALA A 105 4.63 8.42 3.46
N GLU A 106 3.31 8.50 3.68
CA GLU A 106 2.57 9.76 3.82
C GLU A 106 3.10 10.60 4.98
N GLU A 107 3.27 10.01 6.18
CA GLU A 107 3.87 10.73 7.33
C GLU A 107 5.27 11.26 7.00
N GLY A 108 6.08 10.48 6.29
CA GLY A 108 7.41 10.91 5.85
C GLY A 108 7.39 12.05 4.83
N VAL A 109 6.36 12.13 3.97
CA VAL A 109 6.14 13.25 3.06
C VAL A 109 5.75 14.50 3.84
N ASP A 110 4.80 14.40 4.77
CA ASP A 110 4.37 15.51 5.63
C ASP A 110 5.56 16.10 6.42
N GLU A 111 6.40 15.25 7.03
CA GLU A 111 7.61 15.71 7.72
C GLU A 111 8.60 16.42 6.79
N ALA A 112 8.70 15.98 5.54
CA ALA A 112 9.58 16.59 4.55
C ALA A 112 9.05 17.96 4.08
N GLU A 113 7.72 18.12 3.95
CA GLU A 113 7.07 19.40 3.68
C GLU A 113 7.32 20.41 4.81
N GLU A 114 7.12 20.01 6.07
CA GLU A 114 7.42 20.88 7.22
C GLU A 114 8.89 21.34 7.21
N GLY A 115 9.81 20.44 6.86
CA GLY A 115 11.23 20.78 6.72
C GLY A 115 11.55 21.73 5.57
N VAL A 116 10.78 21.69 4.47
CA VAL A 116 10.88 22.65 3.37
C VAL A 116 10.39 24.02 3.83
N ASP A 117 9.24 24.10 4.49
CA ASP A 117 8.67 25.35 5.02
C ASP A 117 9.65 26.04 5.99
N GLU A 118 10.25 25.28 6.93
CA GLU A 118 11.26 25.82 7.84
C GLU A 118 12.51 26.36 7.10
N ALA A 119 12.90 25.71 6.00
CA ALA A 119 14.03 26.15 5.19
C ALA A 119 13.70 27.44 4.43
N GLU A 120 12.48 27.59 3.92
CA GLU A 120 11.99 28.83 3.30
C GLU A 120 11.99 29.99 4.28
N GLU A 121 11.44 29.81 5.48
CA GLU A 121 11.46 30.84 6.53
C GLU A 121 12.91 31.27 6.84
N GLY A 122 13.85 30.31 6.93
CA GLY A 122 15.27 30.60 7.13
C GLY A 122 15.92 31.37 5.98
N VAL A 123 15.49 31.13 4.73
CA VAL A 123 15.93 31.90 3.56
C VAL A 123 15.42 33.33 3.64
N ASP A 124 14.13 33.52 3.93
CA ASP A 124 13.49 34.84 4.08
C ASP A 124 14.16 35.68 5.17
N GLU A 125 14.40 35.11 6.35
CA GLU A 125 15.12 35.79 7.44
C GLU A 125 16.54 36.23 7.00
N ALA A 126 17.23 35.40 6.23
CA ALA A 126 18.55 35.73 5.71
C ALA A 126 18.49 36.86 4.67
N GLU A 127 17.46 36.91 3.82
CA GLU A 127 17.24 38.01 2.89
C GLU A 127 16.99 39.33 3.61
N GLU A 128 16.12 39.33 4.63
CA GLU A 128 15.84 40.51 5.46
C GLU A 128 17.13 41.01 6.13
N GLY A 129 17.92 40.11 6.72
CA GLY A 129 19.20 40.46 7.35
C GLY A 129 20.20 41.10 6.38
N VAL A 130 20.28 40.60 5.14
CA VAL A 130 21.12 41.19 4.08
C VAL A 130 20.60 42.58 3.68
N TYR A 131 19.29 42.75 3.55
CA TYR A 131 18.67 44.03 3.25
C TYR A 131 18.98 45.08 4.33
N GLU A 132 18.77 44.75 5.60
CA GLU A 132 19.06 45.63 6.73
C GLU A 132 20.53 46.04 6.80
N ALA A 133 21.45 45.08 6.61
CA ALA A 133 22.88 45.34 6.55
C ALA A 133 23.23 46.32 5.42
N GLY A 134 22.65 46.13 4.23
CA GLY A 134 22.81 47.04 3.09
C GLY A 134 22.34 48.46 3.38
N VAL A 135 21.16 48.62 4.00
CA VAL A 135 20.63 49.91 4.45
C VAL A 135 21.56 50.56 5.48
N GLY A 136 22.07 49.78 6.44
CA GLY A 136 23.03 50.24 7.44
C GLY A 136 24.33 50.78 6.83
N VAL A 137 24.88 50.08 5.84
CA VAL A 137 26.08 50.51 5.10
C VAL A 137 25.81 51.82 4.35
N CYS A 138 24.67 51.96 3.67
CA CYS A 138 24.31 53.20 2.96
C CYS A 138 24.19 54.40 3.91
N LYS A 139 23.60 54.18 5.09
CA LYS A 139 23.48 55.20 6.13
C LYS A 139 24.84 55.61 6.70
N TYR A 140 25.75 54.66 6.91
CA TYR A 140 27.10 54.94 7.37
C TYR A 140 27.89 55.79 6.37
N ILE A 141 27.83 55.44 5.07
CA ILE A 141 28.53 56.17 4.01
C ILE A 141 27.99 57.60 3.86
N SER A 142 26.67 57.80 4.02
CA SER A 142 26.05 59.12 3.87
C SER A 142 26.28 60.09 5.04
N HIS A 143 26.80 59.61 6.18
CA HIS A 143 27.12 60.43 7.37
C HIS A 143 28.62 60.69 7.56
N GLN A 144 29.47 60.28 6.61
CA GLN A 144 30.89 60.65 6.47
C GLN A 144 31.05 61.77 5.45
#